data_AF-A0A7V9ECN6-F1
#
_entry.id   AF-A0A7V9ECN6-F1
#
_cell.length_a   1.000
_cell.length_b   1.000
_cell.length_c   1.000
_cell.angle_alpha   90.00
_cell.angle_beta   90.00
_cell.angle_gamma   90.00
#
_symmetry.space_group_name_H-M   'P 1'
#
loop_
_entity.id
_entity.type
_entity.pdbx_description
1 polymer ?
#
loop_
_entity_poly.entity_id
_entity_poly.type
_entity_poly.pdbx_seq_one_letter_code
_entity_poly.pdbx_strand_id
1 'polypeptide(L)'
;DDPLINKMHIKMSGCPNGCSQHHIGNIGLYGASIKAGERTIPAYIAHLGGEYDSGEVAFGTRLKSRLPAKRVPDAIERILRHYQERREGGEEFNSFVARQETGHFEGLLADLAMPEEFSLQSMNHFIDWNRSEPYQVIRGEGECAV
;
A
#
# COMPACT_ATOMS: atom_id res chain seq x y z
N ASP A 1 12.08 9.12 -15.75
CA ASP A 1 11.39 10.42 -15.92
C ASP A 1 10.10 10.25 -16.69
N ASP A 2 9.02 9.96 -15.98
CA ASP A 2 7.68 9.84 -16.54
C ASP A 2 6.82 10.98 -15.98
N PRO A 3 6.39 11.95 -16.80
CA PRO A 3 5.72 13.15 -16.30
C PRO A 3 4.39 12.85 -15.63
N LEU A 4 3.69 11.76 -15.99
CA LEU A 4 2.43 11.39 -15.35
C LEU A 4 2.68 10.75 -13.98
N ILE A 5 3.72 9.93 -13.85
CA ILE A 5 4.12 9.38 -12.54
C ILE A 5 4.61 10.49 -11.60
N ASN A 6 5.35 11.47 -12.12
CA ASN A 6 5.89 12.56 -11.29
C ASN A 6 4.81 13.45 -10.66
N LYS A 7 3.59 13.46 -11.21
CA LYS A 7 2.44 14.15 -10.62
C LYS A 7 1.73 13.33 -9.55
N MET A 8 2.02 12.03 -9.44
CA MET A 8 1.33 11.16 -8.51
C MET A 8 1.76 11.42 -7.07
N HIS A 9 0.79 11.31 -6.17
CA HIS A 9 1.00 11.37 -4.73
C HIS A 9 0.84 10.00 -4.09
N ILE A 10 1.89 9.57 -3.39
CA ILE A 10 1.86 8.41 -2.50
C ILE A 10 1.72 8.92 -1.06
N LYS A 11 0.69 8.46 -0.34
CA LYS A 11 0.42 8.86 1.04
C LYS A 11 0.39 7.64 1.95
N MET A 12 1.16 7.66 3.04
CA MET A 12 1.32 6.50 3.93
C MET A 12 1.08 6.83 5.40
N SER A 13 0.10 6.16 6.00
CA SER A 13 -0.22 6.24 7.42
C SER A 13 0.26 4.99 8.15
N GLY A 14 0.83 5.14 9.35
CA GLY A 14 1.23 3.99 10.18
C GLY A 14 0.06 3.18 10.76
N CYS A 15 -1.14 3.75 10.78
CA CYS A 15 -2.36 3.10 11.27
C CYS A 15 -3.59 3.56 10.48
N PRO A 16 -4.77 2.93 10.68
CA PRO A 16 -6.00 3.28 9.97
C PRO A 16 -6.54 4.68 10.25
N ASN A 17 -6.04 5.39 11.27
CA ASN A 17 -6.56 6.72 11.67
C ASN A 17 -6.26 7.82 10.64
N GLY A 18 -5.38 7.56 9.67
CA GLY A 18 -5.27 8.41 8.49
C GLY A 18 -4.55 9.75 8.67
N CYS A 19 -3.60 9.86 9.62
CA CYS A 19 -2.89 11.13 9.88
C CYS A 19 -2.13 11.68 8.64
N SER A 20 -1.76 10.81 7.67
CA SER A 20 -1.16 11.23 6.40
C SER A 20 -2.18 11.44 5.26
N GLN A 21 -3.47 11.29 5.55
CA GLN A 21 -4.57 11.32 4.58
C GLN A 21 -4.41 10.28 3.46
N HIS A 22 -4.06 9.04 3.79
CA HIS A 22 -3.80 8.00 2.78
C HIS A 22 -4.98 7.75 1.83
N HIS A 23 -6.23 7.98 2.25
CA HIS A 23 -7.41 7.75 1.42
C HIS A 23 -7.50 8.63 0.16
N ILE A 24 -6.79 9.76 0.11
CA ILE A 24 -6.85 10.73 -1.01
C ILE A 24 -5.56 10.76 -1.83
N GLY A 25 -4.60 9.88 -1.58
CA GLY A 25 -3.44 9.71 -2.47
C GLY A 25 -3.79 8.86 -3.69
N ASN A 26 -3.12 9.10 -4.82
CA ASN A 26 -3.23 8.20 -5.99
C ASN A 26 -2.92 6.76 -5.55
N ILE A 27 -1.87 6.60 -4.73
CA ILE A 27 -1.59 5.38 -3.98
C ILE A 27 -1.57 5.71 -2.48
N GLY A 28 -2.59 5.26 -1.77
CA GLY A 28 -2.69 5.34 -0.31
C GLY A 28 -2.24 4.05 0.36
N LEU A 29 -1.56 4.14 1.50
CA LEU A 29 -1.18 2.99 2.32
C LEU A 29 -1.53 3.26 3.78
N TYR A 30 -2.12 2.29 4.46
CA TYR A 30 -2.24 2.33 5.93
C TYR A 30 -1.71 1.06 6.59
N GLY A 31 -1.11 1.23 7.76
CA GLY A 31 -0.51 0.13 8.52
C GLY A 31 -1.54 -0.88 9.02
N ALA A 32 -1.21 -2.14 8.83
CA ALA A 32 -1.97 -3.32 9.21
C ALA A 32 -1.00 -4.39 9.73
N SER A 33 -1.51 -5.59 9.96
CA SER A 33 -0.69 -6.73 10.37
C SER A 33 -1.23 -8.02 9.78
N ILE A 34 -0.38 -9.04 9.61
CA ILE A 34 -0.79 -10.37 9.17
C ILE A 34 -0.42 -11.36 10.28
N LYS A 35 -1.37 -12.21 10.67
CA LYS A 35 -1.12 -13.27 11.65
C LYS A 35 -0.49 -14.46 10.93
N ALA A 36 0.67 -14.90 11.41
CA ALA A 36 1.41 -16.05 10.87
C ALA A 36 1.80 -16.96 12.04
N GLY A 37 0.91 -17.92 12.35
CA GLY A 37 1.01 -18.73 13.55
C GLY A 37 0.90 -17.90 14.83
N GLU A 38 1.89 -18.02 15.71
CA GLU A 38 2.03 -17.24 16.95
C GLU A 38 2.70 -15.88 16.73
N ARG A 39 3.21 -15.62 15.52
CA ARG A 39 3.92 -14.39 15.17
C ARG A 39 3.04 -13.47 14.33
N THR A 40 3.48 -12.22 14.24
CA THR A 40 2.82 -11.19 13.46
C THR A 40 3.81 -10.57 12.48
N ILE A 41 3.36 -10.38 11.24
CA ILE A 41 4.08 -9.68 10.18
C ILE A 41 3.52 -8.25 10.08
N PRO A 42 4.36 -7.20 10.13
CA PRO A 42 3.93 -5.84 9.83
C PRO A 42 3.49 -5.77 8.36
N ALA A 43 2.36 -5.13 8.09
CA ALA A 43 1.78 -5.09 6.76
C ALA A 43 1.15 -3.74 6.46
N TYR A 44 0.76 -3.54 5.20
CA TYR A 44 -0.01 -2.39 4.74
C TYR A 44 -1.21 -2.83 3.90
N ILE A 45 -2.25 -2.01 3.90
CA ILE A 45 -3.38 -2.13 2.98
C ILE A 45 -3.38 -0.90 2.06
N ALA A 46 -3.43 -1.15 0.75
CA ALA A 46 -3.41 -0.09 -0.25
C ALA A 46 -4.80 0.47 -0.56
N HIS A 47 -4.86 1.74 -0.94
CA HIS A 47 -5.98 2.42 -1.58
C HIS A 47 -5.49 2.94 -2.93
N LEU A 48 -6.27 2.75 -3.99
CA LEU A 48 -5.89 3.20 -5.33
C LEU A 48 -6.93 4.16 -5.89
N GLY A 49 -6.46 5.22 -6.55
CA GLY A 49 -7.33 6.17 -7.25
C GLY A 49 -7.86 7.32 -6.40
N GLY A 50 -7.20 7.66 -5.29
CA GLY A 50 -7.53 8.86 -4.51
C GLY A 50 -7.04 10.14 -5.21
N GLU A 51 -7.70 11.27 -4.94
CA GLU A 51 -7.41 12.57 -5.54
C GLU A 51 -7.68 13.70 -4.56
N TYR A 52 -6.86 14.75 -4.61
CA TYR A 52 -7.03 15.98 -3.83
C TYR A 52 -6.50 17.25 -4.51
N ASP A 53 -5.79 17.14 -5.64
CA ASP A 53 -5.07 18.25 -6.26
C ASP A 53 -5.75 18.74 -7.56
N SER A 54 -6.53 17.89 -8.25
CA SER A 54 -7.18 18.23 -9.53
C SER A 54 -8.54 18.95 -9.43
N GLY A 55 -8.96 19.36 -8.22
CA GLY A 55 -10.16 20.16 -7.96
C GLY A 55 -11.38 19.36 -7.50
N GLU A 56 -11.50 18.08 -7.90
CA GLU A 56 -12.52 17.15 -7.39
C GLU A 56 -11.84 16.14 -6.47
N VAL A 57 -12.22 16.13 -5.19
CA VAL A 57 -11.67 15.19 -4.20
C VAL A 57 -12.31 13.82 -4.39
N ALA A 58 -11.48 12.78 -4.51
CA ALA A 58 -11.92 11.41 -4.60
C ALA A 58 -11.24 10.52 -3.56
N PHE A 59 -11.99 9.60 -2.97
CA PHE A 59 -11.43 8.56 -2.12
C PHE A 59 -10.94 7.38 -2.97
N GLY A 60 -9.71 6.95 -2.71
CA GLY A 60 -9.15 5.75 -3.30
C GLY A 60 -9.91 4.51 -2.85
N THR A 61 -10.04 3.54 -3.76
CA THR A 61 -10.69 2.26 -3.47
C THR A 61 -9.72 1.35 -2.71
N ARG A 62 -10.17 0.87 -1.56
CA ARG A 62 -9.40 -0.01 -0.67
C ARG A 62 -9.20 -1.40 -1.30
N LEU A 63 -7.95 -1.87 -1.31
CA LEU A 63 -7.64 -3.26 -1.59
C LEU A 63 -7.96 -4.17 -0.38
N LYS A 64 -8.33 -5.41 -0.67
CA LYS A 64 -8.62 -6.48 0.29
C LYS A 64 -7.34 -7.13 0.80
N SER A 65 -6.33 -7.25 -0.07
CA SER A 65 -5.05 -7.88 0.26
C SER A 65 -4.23 -7.06 1.26
N ARG A 66 -3.48 -7.77 2.10
CA ARG A 66 -2.48 -7.18 3.01
C ARG A 66 -1.09 -7.46 2.43
N LEU A 67 -0.29 -6.42 2.27
CA LEU A 67 1.08 -6.53 1.77
C LEU A 67 2.04 -6.51 2.95
N PRO A 68 2.89 -7.52 3.14
CA PRO A 68 4.00 -7.44 4.10
C PRO A 68 4.80 -6.16 3.89
N ALA A 69 5.15 -5.46 4.97
CA ALA A 69 5.78 -4.14 4.92
C ALA A 69 7.06 -4.13 4.07
N LYS A 70 7.82 -5.23 4.08
CA LYS A 70 9.04 -5.41 3.30
C LYS A 70 8.80 -5.55 1.79
N ARG A 71 7.61 -5.97 1.37
CA ARG A 71 7.20 -6.14 -0.03
C ARG A 71 6.44 -4.95 -0.61
N VAL A 72 6.18 -3.92 0.21
CA VAL A 72 5.50 -2.70 -0.25
C VAL A 72 6.26 -1.98 -1.38
N PRO A 73 7.60 -1.82 -1.33
CA PRO A 73 8.35 -1.23 -2.45
C PRO A 73 8.13 -2.01 -3.76
N ASP A 74 8.20 -3.35 -3.72
CA ASP A 74 7.99 -4.21 -4.89
C ASP A 74 6.57 -4.08 -5.44
N ALA A 75 5.57 -3.97 -4.55
CA ALA A 75 4.17 -3.79 -4.94
C ALA A 75 3.95 -2.44 -5.64
N ILE A 76 4.52 -1.36 -5.11
CA ILE A 76 4.46 -0.03 -5.73
C ILE A 76 5.15 -0.05 -7.09
N GLU A 77 6.35 -0.60 -7.17
CA GLU A 77 7.09 -0.71 -8.44
C GLU A 77 6.27 -1.49 -9.47
N ARG A 78 5.67 -2.62 -9.07
CA ARG A 78 4.86 -3.44 -9.96
C ARG A 78 3.60 -2.72 -10.45
N ILE A 79 2.91 -1.97 -9.58
CA ILE A 79 1.78 -1.12 -9.95
C ILE A 79 2.20 -0.06 -10.98
N LEU A 80 3.29 0.66 -10.69
CA LEU A 80 3.77 1.74 -11.55
C LEU A 80 4.25 1.22 -12.91
N ARG A 81 5.01 0.12 -12.93
CA ARG A 81 5.42 -0.57 -14.16
C ARG A 81 4.21 -1.00 -14.98
N HIS A 82 3.22 -1.61 -14.33
CA HIS A 82 1.99 -2.02 -14.99
C HIS A 82 1.22 -0.83 -15.60
N TYR A 83 1.16 0.29 -14.88
CA TYR A 83 0.58 1.53 -15.38
C TYR A 83 1.33 2.05 -16.61
N GLN A 84 2.66 2.11 -16.60
CA GLN A 84 3.45 2.57 -17.75
C GLN A 84 3.26 1.69 -18.98
N GLU A 85 3.15 0.38 -18.79
CA GLU A 85 3.03 -0.60 -19.88
C GLU A 85 1.63 -0.65 -20.50
N ARG A 86 0.59 -0.35 -19.73
CA ARG A 86 -0.81 -0.60 -20.11
C ARG A 86 -1.67 0.66 -20.22
N ARG A 87 -1.16 1.83 -19.82
CA ARG A 87 -1.90 3.09 -19.98
C ARG A 87 -2.08 3.43 -21.46
N GLU A 88 -3.18 4.09 -21.75
CA GLU A 88 -3.53 4.52 -23.10
C GLU A 88 -3.17 5.99 -23.29
N GLY A 89 -2.16 6.28 -24.13
CA GLY A 89 -1.75 7.65 -24.42
C GLY A 89 -1.40 8.45 -23.15
N GLY A 90 -2.00 9.63 -22.99
CA GLY A 90 -1.83 10.52 -21.84
C GLY A 90 -2.71 10.19 -20.64
N GLU A 91 -3.22 8.95 -20.53
CA GLU A 91 -4.09 8.51 -19.43
C GLU A 91 -3.38 8.67 -18.07
N GLU A 92 -3.94 9.50 -17.19
CA GLU A 92 -3.48 9.72 -15.82
C GLU A 92 -3.78 8.47 -14.94
N PHE A 93 -3.02 8.29 -13.86
CA PHE A 93 -3.07 7.06 -13.05
C PHE A 93 -4.47 6.71 -12.51
N ASN A 94 -5.23 7.70 -12.05
CA ASN A 94 -6.56 7.44 -11.48
C ASN A 94 -7.55 6.95 -12.55
N SER A 95 -7.47 7.50 -13.78
CA SER A 95 -8.26 7.03 -14.92
C SER A 95 -7.89 5.58 -15.27
N PHE A 96 -6.61 5.26 -15.25
CA PHE A 96 -6.12 3.90 -15.45
C PHE A 96 -6.65 2.92 -14.40
N VAL A 97 -6.60 3.29 -13.11
CA VAL A 97 -7.14 2.47 -12.02
C VAL A 97 -8.65 2.27 -12.18
N ALA A 98 -9.39 3.31 -12.55
CA ALA A 98 -10.83 3.23 -12.78
C ALA A 98 -11.17 2.28 -13.94
N ARG A 99 -10.38 2.30 -15.02
CA ARG A 99 -10.55 1.43 -16.18
C ARG A 99 -10.21 -0.04 -15.90
N GLN A 100 -9.16 -0.29 -15.14
CA GLN A 100 -8.70 -1.66 -14.81
C GLN A 100 -9.48 -2.29 -13.66
N GLU A 101 -10.18 -1.48 -12.85
CA GLU A 101 -10.81 -1.85 -11.59
C GLU A 101 -9.81 -2.35 -10.54
N THR A 102 -10.12 -2.18 -9.24
CA THR A 102 -9.20 -2.62 -8.18
C THR A 102 -8.99 -4.12 -8.11
N GLY A 103 -9.96 -4.91 -8.58
CA GLY A 103 -9.84 -6.37 -8.65
C GLY A 103 -8.66 -6.86 -9.49
N HIS A 104 -8.29 -6.11 -10.53
CA HIS A 104 -7.12 -6.40 -11.34
C HIS A 104 -5.82 -6.27 -10.55
N PHE A 105 -5.71 -5.23 -9.72
CA PHE A 105 -4.53 -5.00 -8.87
C PHE A 105 -4.42 -6.03 -7.74
N GLU A 106 -5.54 -6.58 -7.25
CA GLU A 106 -5.49 -7.74 -6.33
C GLU A 106 -4.80 -8.94 -6.99
N GLY A 107 -5.15 -9.24 -8.24
CA GLY A 107 -4.50 -10.31 -9.00
C GLY A 107 -3.03 -10.03 -9.27
N LEU A 108 -2.70 -8.79 -9.62
CA LEU A 108 -1.32 -8.35 -9.91
C LEU A 108 -0.38 -8.49 -8.70
N LEU A 109 -0.92 -8.37 -7.48
CA LEU A 109 -0.17 -8.36 -6.23
C LEU A 109 -0.34 -9.66 -5.41
N ALA A 110 -1.05 -10.66 -5.94
CA ALA A 110 -1.47 -11.83 -5.18
C ALA A 110 -0.28 -12.60 -4.56
N ASP A 111 0.81 -12.81 -5.30
CA ASP A 111 2.05 -13.44 -4.84
C ASP A 111 2.73 -12.63 -3.73
N LEU A 112 2.71 -11.31 -3.82
CA LEU A 112 3.29 -10.42 -2.82
C LEU A 112 2.46 -10.38 -1.53
N ALA A 113 1.14 -10.60 -1.62
CA ALA A 113 0.22 -10.62 -0.50
C ALA A 113 0.21 -11.94 0.31
N MET A 114 0.81 -13.02 -0.23
CA MET A 114 0.84 -14.30 0.46
C MET A 114 1.64 -14.23 1.76
N PRO A 115 1.07 -14.69 2.90
CA PRO A 115 1.82 -14.77 4.15
C PRO A 115 2.93 -15.81 4.04
N GLU A 116 4.13 -15.44 4.49
CA GLU A 116 5.24 -16.39 4.61
C GLU A 116 5.21 -17.12 5.95
N GLU A 117 5.62 -18.38 5.94
CA GLU A 117 5.91 -19.13 7.17
C GLU A 117 7.20 -18.61 7.81
N PHE A 118 7.29 -18.66 9.13
CA PHE A 118 8.50 -18.22 9.84
C PHE A 118 9.65 -19.21 9.64
N SER A 119 10.75 -18.73 9.08
CA SER A 119 11.99 -19.45 8.86
C SER A 119 13.17 -18.48 8.95
N LEU A 120 14.40 -19.00 8.90
CA LEU A 120 15.60 -18.15 8.82
C LEU A 120 15.60 -17.27 7.55
N GLN A 121 14.97 -17.72 6.46
CA GLN A 121 14.91 -17.00 5.19
C GLN A 121 13.87 -15.89 5.19
N SER A 122 12.79 -16.04 5.97
CA SER A 122 11.67 -15.10 6.05
C SER A 122 11.70 -14.21 7.29
N MET A 123 12.68 -14.39 8.18
CA MET A 123 12.76 -13.68 9.47
C MET A 123 12.67 -12.16 9.32
N ASN A 124 13.29 -11.60 8.28
CA ASN A 124 13.28 -10.16 8.01
C ASN A 124 11.87 -9.60 7.74
N HIS A 125 10.92 -10.43 7.29
CA HIS A 125 9.54 -10.02 7.09
C HIS A 125 8.78 -9.88 8.41
N PHE A 126 9.26 -10.44 9.51
CA PHE A 126 8.68 -10.30 10.84
C PHE A 126 9.22 -9.08 11.59
N ILE A 127 10.16 -8.33 11.01
CA ILE A 127 10.79 -7.16 11.62
C ILE A 127 10.41 -5.92 10.80
N ASP A 128 9.94 -4.87 11.47
CA ASP A 128 9.63 -3.60 10.81
C ASP A 128 10.90 -2.89 10.32
N TRP A 129 10.78 -1.98 9.36
CA TRP A 129 11.91 -1.29 8.72
C TRP A 129 12.83 -0.56 9.70
N ASN A 130 12.29 0.00 10.78
CA ASN A 130 13.05 0.78 11.76
C ASN A 130 13.25 0.04 13.10
N ARG A 131 13.18 -1.29 13.09
CA ARG A 131 13.28 -2.13 14.30
C ARG A 131 14.29 -3.26 14.08
N SER A 132 14.75 -3.84 15.18
CA SER A 132 15.61 -5.05 15.18
C SER A 132 14.92 -6.25 15.84
N GLU A 133 13.76 -6.04 16.44
CA GLU A 133 13.00 -7.05 17.17
C GLU A 133 11.75 -7.47 16.38
N PRO A 134 11.22 -8.69 16.61
CA PRO A 134 9.98 -9.13 15.98
C PRO A 134 8.81 -8.18 16.26
N TYR A 135 8.03 -7.92 15.22
CA TYR A 135 6.90 -7.01 15.27
C TYR A 135 5.80 -7.53 16.21
N GLN A 136 5.28 -6.61 17.02
CA GLN A 136 4.14 -6.84 17.91
C GLN A 136 3.12 -5.74 17.70
N VAL A 137 1.84 -6.12 17.67
CA VAL A 137 0.75 -5.13 17.60
C VAL A 137 0.52 -4.58 19.00
N ILE A 138 0.98 -3.35 19.23
CA ILE A 138 0.74 -2.62 20.46
C ILE A 138 -0.35 -1.58 20.19
N ARG A 139 -1.42 -1.60 20.98
CA ARG A 139 -2.41 -0.51 20.97
C ARG A 139 -1.94 0.57 21.93
N GLY A 140 -1.52 1.71 21.39
CA GLY A 140 -1.22 2.92 22.16
C GLY A 140 -2.37 3.93 22.11
N GLU A 141 -2.26 4.99 22.92
CA GLU A 141 -3.08 6.19 22.73
C GLU A 141 -2.70 6.86 21.40
N GLY A 142 -3.69 7.37 20.67
CA GLY A 142 -3.44 7.98 19.37
C GLY A 142 -2.72 9.31 19.51
N GLU A 143 -1.47 9.40 19.04
CA GLU A 143 -0.69 10.65 19.08
C GLU A 143 -1.25 11.76 18.17
N CYS A 144 -2.16 11.42 17.25
CA CYS A 144 -2.76 12.38 16.31
C CYS A 144 -4.00 13.11 16.87
N ALA A 145 -4.39 12.86 18.13
CA ALA A 145 -5.58 13.44 18.76
C ALA A 145 -5.30 14.02 20.16
N VAL A 146 -4.04 14.42 20.42
CA VAL A 146 -3.62 15.10 21.66
C VAL A 146 -3.44 16.59 21.41
#